data_AF-A0A851C790-F1
#
_entry.id   AF-A0A851C790-F1
#
_cell.length_a   1.000
_cell.length_b   1.000
_cell.length_c   1.000
_cell.angle_alpha   90.00
_cell.angle_beta   90.00
_cell.angle_gamma   90.00
#
_symmetry.space_group_name_H-M   'P 1'
#
loop_
_entity.id
_entity.type
_entity.pdbx_description
1 polymer ?
#
loop_
_entity_poly.entity_id
_entity_poly.type
_entity_poly.pdbx_seq_one_letter_code
_entity_poly.pdbx_strand_id
1 'polypeptide(L)'
;MGLSTSSPAAASQTPNASRQYQTASPPSECPMHQEKMSGCPMHMKTADHRTENTDDVPAHQERAYEFVACPVKSGASQVKDDIDPSNMMPPPNQQPSPGQPFPLSTVREESSIPRAHSDKKWVYPSEQMFWNAMLRKGWRWKDDDITSEDMTNIIKIHNQNNEQAWKEILKWEALHAVECPCGPSLMRFGGKAKEYSPRARIRSWMGYELPFDRHDWIVDRCGKEVRYVIDYYDGGAVDQNYQFTILDVRPALDSLSAVWDRVKVAWWRWTS
;
A
#
# COMPACT_ATOMS: atom_id res chain seq x y z
N MET A 1 -45.29 -48.21 -5.13
CA MET A 1 -46.39 -48.82 -4.33
C MET A 1 -46.21 -48.32 -2.91
N GLY A 2 -47.09 -47.59 -2.23
CA GLY A 2 -48.44 -47.08 -2.42
C GLY A 2 -48.85 -46.53 -1.05
N LEU A 3 -49.23 -45.25 -0.96
CA LEU A 3 -50.53 -44.71 -0.50
C LEU A 3 -50.84 -44.95 1.00
N SER A 4 -51.21 -43.94 1.79
CA SER A 4 -52.58 -43.35 1.83
C SER A 4 -52.57 -42.15 2.83
N THR A 5 -52.84 -40.90 2.46
CA THR A 5 -54.12 -40.16 2.18
C THR A 5 -54.95 -39.74 3.41
N SER A 6 -55.22 -38.43 3.53
CA SER A 6 -56.58 -37.86 3.63
C SER A 6 -56.60 -36.31 3.54
N SER A 7 -57.34 -35.78 2.55
CA SER A 7 -57.73 -34.36 2.32
C SER A 7 -59.15 -34.08 2.90
N PRO A 8 -59.96 -33.05 2.51
CA PRO A 8 -59.77 -31.76 1.81
C PRO A 8 -60.48 -30.55 2.53
N ALA A 9 -60.38 -29.29 2.10
CA ALA A 9 -61.34 -28.52 1.27
C ALA A 9 -61.08 -27.00 1.57
N ALA A 10 -61.38 -25.96 0.78
CA ALA A 10 -62.12 -25.74 -0.47
C ALA A 10 -61.59 -24.46 -1.16
N ALA A 11 -61.85 -24.35 -2.47
CA ALA A 11 -61.51 -23.22 -3.33
C ALA A 11 -62.58 -22.12 -3.33
N SER A 12 -62.21 -20.91 -3.78
CA SER A 12 -63.14 -19.95 -4.39
C SER A 12 -62.42 -19.19 -5.50
N GLN A 13 -63.03 -19.18 -6.68
CA GLN A 13 -62.52 -18.67 -7.95
C GLN A 13 -63.19 -17.33 -8.31
N THR A 14 -62.38 -16.42 -8.89
CA THR A 14 -62.66 -15.52 -10.07
C THR A 14 -63.74 -14.41 -9.95
N PRO A 15 -63.69 -13.30 -10.75
CA PRO A 15 -63.17 -13.25 -12.12
C PRO A 15 -62.37 -12.04 -12.63
N ASN A 16 -61.74 -12.35 -13.76
CA ASN A 16 -61.21 -11.55 -14.85
C ASN A 16 -62.07 -10.32 -15.20
N ALA A 17 -61.43 -9.17 -15.40
CA ALA A 17 -61.98 -8.07 -16.20
C ALA A 17 -60.86 -7.38 -16.99
N SER A 18 -60.91 -7.59 -18.30
CA SER A 18 -60.06 -6.99 -19.32
C SER A 18 -60.42 -5.51 -19.50
N ARG A 19 -59.44 -4.60 -19.53
CA ARG A 19 -59.57 -3.30 -20.18
C ARG A 19 -58.24 -2.86 -20.80
N GLN A 20 -58.22 -2.82 -22.12
CA GLN A 20 -57.23 -2.14 -22.96
C GLN A 20 -57.17 -0.65 -22.59
N TYR A 21 -55.98 -0.06 -22.48
CA TYR A 21 -55.76 1.34 -22.88
C TYR A 21 -54.27 1.58 -23.21
N GLN A 22 -54.05 1.75 -24.52
CA GLN A 22 -53.25 2.80 -25.17
C GLN A 22 -51.83 3.11 -24.67
N THR A 23 -50.90 2.92 -25.60
CA THR A 23 -49.56 3.51 -25.67
C THR A 23 -49.60 5.03 -25.44
N ALA A 24 -48.94 5.50 -24.39
CA ALA A 24 -48.66 6.91 -24.15
C ALA A 24 -47.14 7.14 -24.21
N SER A 25 -46.73 8.05 -25.09
CA SER A 25 -45.36 8.52 -25.31
C SER A 25 -44.78 9.22 -24.08
N PRO A 26 -43.44 9.19 -23.88
CA PRO A 26 -42.81 9.88 -22.74
C PRO A 26 -42.77 11.40 -22.96
N PRO A 27 -43.01 12.23 -21.92
CA PRO A 27 -42.84 13.66 -22.02
C PRO A 27 -41.36 14.07 -21.90
N SER A 28 -41.08 15.21 -22.53
CA SER A 28 -39.80 15.88 -22.75
C SER A 28 -39.25 16.62 -21.52
N GLU A 29 -37.95 16.41 -21.27
CA GLU A 29 -36.89 17.28 -20.71
C GLU A 29 -37.24 18.50 -19.84
N CYS A 30 -36.59 18.59 -18.66
CA CYS A 30 -35.74 19.71 -18.15
C CYS A 30 -35.35 19.45 -16.66
N PRO A 31 -34.28 20.06 -16.11
CA PRO A 31 -32.97 19.44 -15.87
C PRO A 31 -32.69 19.19 -14.37
N MET A 32 -32.42 17.93 -14.00
CA MET A 32 -32.00 17.57 -12.64
C MET A 32 -30.48 17.68 -12.52
N HIS A 33 -30.06 18.73 -11.81
CA HIS A 33 -28.80 18.93 -11.10
C HIS A 33 -27.70 17.89 -11.35
N GLN A 34 -26.70 18.32 -12.11
CA GLN A 34 -25.37 17.75 -12.11
C GLN A 34 -24.74 18.04 -10.75
N GLU A 35 -24.88 17.13 -9.78
CA GLU A 35 -23.98 17.10 -8.64
C GLU A 35 -22.58 16.75 -9.16
N LYS A 36 -21.80 17.80 -9.44
CA LYS A 36 -20.36 17.70 -9.44
C LYS A 36 -19.97 17.17 -8.06
N MET A 37 -19.35 16.00 -8.02
CA MET A 37 -18.46 15.65 -6.92
C MET A 37 -17.47 16.81 -6.77
N SER A 38 -17.69 17.65 -5.76
CA SER A 38 -16.71 18.66 -5.37
C SER A 38 -15.50 17.90 -4.86
N GLY A 39 -14.38 18.02 -5.57
CA GLY A 39 -13.10 17.50 -5.11
C GLY A 39 -12.81 17.97 -3.68
N CYS A 40 -12.14 17.13 -2.90
CA CYS A 40 -11.70 17.47 -1.56
C CYS A 40 -10.95 18.82 -1.61
N PRO A 41 -11.42 19.86 -0.91
CA PRO A 41 -10.70 21.11 -0.84
C PRO A 41 -9.45 20.91 0.02
N MET A 42 -8.31 20.76 -0.64
CA MET A 42 -7.01 20.95 -0.01
C MET A 42 -6.91 22.43 0.39
N HIS A 43 -6.62 22.68 1.67
CA HIS A 43 -6.33 23.98 2.29
C HIS A 43 -7.49 24.95 2.61
N MET A 44 -7.72 25.12 3.92
CA MET A 44 -8.15 26.39 4.54
C MET A 44 -7.42 26.54 5.88
N LYS A 45 -6.24 27.18 5.86
CA LYS A 45 -5.76 27.99 6.99
C LYS A 45 -5.60 29.41 6.47
N THR A 46 -6.34 30.31 7.10
CA THR A 46 -6.44 31.73 6.82
C THR A 46 -5.09 32.43 6.93
N ALA A 47 -4.89 33.41 6.04
CA ALA A 47 -3.69 34.20 5.88
C ALA A 47 -3.32 34.98 7.15
N ASP A 48 -2.08 34.80 7.58
CA ASP A 48 -1.29 35.89 8.15
C ASP A 48 0.14 35.76 7.61
N HIS A 49 0.70 36.90 7.22
CA HIS A 49 1.91 37.05 6.42
C HIS A 49 3.11 36.21 6.90
N ARG A 50 3.53 35.22 6.10
CA ARG A 50 4.92 34.74 6.00
C ARG A 50 5.16 34.04 4.67
N THR A 51 5.90 34.70 3.79
CA THR A 51 6.60 34.08 2.65
C THR A 51 7.63 33.09 3.19
N GLU A 52 7.51 31.80 2.85
CA GLU A 52 8.56 30.95 2.22
C GLU A 52 8.25 29.43 2.33
N ASN A 53 8.48 28.74 1.22
CA ASN A 53 8.53 27.29 0.95
C ASN A 53 7.24 26.45 0.95
N THR A 54 6.58 26.40 -0.22
CA THR A 54 5.61 25.35 -0.61
C THR A 54 6.26 24.26 -1.46
N ASP A 55 7.40 23.71 -1.02
CA ASP A 55 8.07 22.58 -1.68
C ASP A 55 8.58 21.57 -0.63
N ASP A 56 7.71 21.10 0.25
CA ASP A 56 8.02 19.99 1.18
C ASP A 56 7.86 18.61 0.51
N VAL A 57 8.23 18.51 -0.77
CA VAL A 57 8.37 17.22 -1.43
C VAL A 57 9.85 16.90 -1.53
N PRO A 58 10.33 15.78 -0.94
CA PRO A 58 11.72 15.39 -1.07
C PRO A 58 12.13 15.29 -2.54
N ALA A 59 13.13 16.07 -2.95
CA ALA A 59 13.57 16.22 -4.34
C ALA A 59 13.93 14.87 -5.01
N HIS A 60 14.32 13.87 -4.21
CA HIS A 60 14.61 12.51 -4.68
C HIS A 60 13.38 11.84 -5.34
N GLN A 61 12.20 12.02 -4.76
CA GLN A 61 11.01 11.30 -5.20
C GLN A 61 10.29 12.00 -6.36
N GLU A 62 10.36 13.33 -6.45
CA GLU A 62 9.94 14.06 -7.65
C GLU A 62 10.73 13.60 -8.88
N ARG A 63 12.05 13.44 -8.73
CA ARG A 63 12.94 12.99 -9.80
C ARG A 63 12.81 11.50 -10.12
N ALA A 64 12.23 10.70 -9.22
CA ALA A 64 12.06 9.26 -9.45
C ALA A 64 11.25 8.97 -10.73
N TYR A 65 10.26 9.82 -11.03
CA TYR A 65 9.44 9.73 -12.23
C TYR A 65 10.22 9.96 -13.54
N GLU A 66 11.33 10.71 -13.52
CA GLU A 66 12.19 10.87 -14.70
C GLU A 66 12.73 9.52 -15.19
N PHE A 67 12.99 8.59 -14.26
CA PHE A 67 13.53 7.26 -14.53
C PHE A 67 12.44 6.20 -14.77
N VAL A 68 11.17 6.53 -14.54
CA VAL A 68 10.01 5.73 -14.99
C VAL A 68 9.75 5.99 -16.48
N ALA A 69 9.81 7.26 -16.89
CA ALA A 69 9.50 7.67 -18.26
C ALA A 69 10.66 7.49 -19.25
N CYS A 70 11.92 7.75 -18.83
CA CYS A 70 13.10 7.65 -19.70
C CYS A 70 14.32 7.10 -18.92
N PRO A 71 14.79 5.86 -19.16
CA PRO A 71 15.84 5.21 -18.37
C PRO A 71 17.25 5.82 -18.51
N VAL A 72 17.46 6.69 -19.50
CA VAL A 72 18.79 7.10 -19.98
C VAL A 72 18.94 8.63 -19.92
N LYS A 73 19.13 9.20 -18.72
CA LYS A 73 19.75 10.52 -18.59
C LYS A 73 21.00 10.38 -17.72
N SER A 74 22.13 10.19 -18.40
CA SER A 74 23.48 10.41 -17.87
C SER A 74 23.69 11.92 -17.67
N GLY A 75 23.14 12.43 -16.57
CA GLY A 75 23.27 13.82 -16.14
C GLY A 75 23.27 13.85 -14.63
N ALA A 76 24.38 13.38 -14.05
CA ALA A 76 24.64 13.45 -12.62
C ALA A 76 24.81 14.91 -12.21
N SER A 77 23.71 15.59 -11.89
CA SER A 77 23.78 16.70 -10.96
C SER A 77 24.09 16.08 -9.59
N GLN A 78 25.33 16.23 -9.13
CA GLN A 78 25.66 16.03 -7.72
C GLN A 78 24.80 16.98 -6.91
N VAL A 79 23.68 16.49 -6.40
CA VAL A 79 22.91 17.17 -5.37
C VAL A 79 23.52 16.75 -4.04
N LYS A 80 23.75 17.73 -3.16
CA LYS A 80 24.28 17.58 -1.80
C LYS A 80 23.63 16.41 -1.06
N ASP A 81 24.37 15.89 -0.07
CA ASP A 81 24.11 14.76 0.82
C ASP A 81 22.80 14.82 1.65
N ASP A 82 21.70 15.29 1.08
CA ASP A 82 20.42 15.38 1.76
C ASP A 82 19.72 14.03 1.65
N ILE A 83 19.81 13.27 2.75
CA ILE A 83 19.02 12.05 2.97
C ILE A 83 17.55 12.45 3.05
N ASP A 84 16.70 11.82 2.24
CA ASP A 84 15.27 12.06 2.25
C ASP A 84 14.66 11.59 3.59
N PRO A 85 14.08 12.48 4.42
CA PRO A 85 13.57 12.10 5.74
C PRO A 85 12.32 11.21 5.69
N SER A 86 11.64 11.11 4.53
CA SER A 86 10.42 10.31 4.37
C SER A 86 10.70 8.82 4.19
N ASN A 87 11.89 8.45 3.71
CA ASN A 87 12.26 7.06 3.42
C ASN A 87 13.72 6.73 3.81
N MET A 88 14.45 7.72 4.35
CA MET A 88 15.87 7.67 4.70
C MET A 88 16.77 7.23 3.53
N MET A 89 16.36 7.49 2.30
CA MET A 89 17.14 7.16 1.11
C MET A 89 18.10 8.29 0.76
N PRO A 90 19.37 7.97 0.44
CA PRO A 90 20.29 8.94 -0.15
C PRO A 90 19.87 9.28 -1.60
N PRO A 91 20.47 10.31 -2.21
CA PRO A 91 20.28 10.65 -3.61
C PRO A 91 20.39 9.42 -4.55
N PRO A 92 19.60 9.38 -5.64
CA PRO A 92 19.50 8.18 -6.46
C PRO A 92 20.82 7.96 -7.21
N ASN A 93 21.53 6.87 -6.87
CA ASN A 93 22.74 6.46 -7.58
C ASN A 93 22.45 5.26 -8.50
N GLN A 94 22.40 5.54 -9.80
CA GLN A 94 22.16 4.60 -10.88
C GLN A 94 23.45 4.23 -11.65
N GLN A 95 24.62 4.62 -11.15
CA GLN A 95 25.90 4.23 -11.76
C GLN A 95 26.30 2.82 -11.29
N PRO A 96 26.86 1.98 -12.18
CA PRO A 96 27.44 0.70 -11.78
C PRO A 96 28.51 0.85 -10.71
N SER A 97 28.53 -0.06 -9.74
CA SER A 97 29.58 -0.08 -8.71
C SER A 97 30.89 -0.66 -9.25
N PRO A 98 32.07 -0.27 -8.72
CA PRO A 98 33.33 -0.91 -9.08
C PRO A 98 33.28 -2.44 -8.88
N GLY A 99 33.69 -3.20 -9.90
CA GLY A 99 33.68 -4.67 -9.85
C GLY A 99 32.31 -5.32 -10.02
N GLN A 100 31.29 -4.58 -10.47
CA GLN A 100 29.98 -5.18 -10.77
C GLN A 100 30.10 -6.16 -11.96
N PRO A 101 29.66 -7.43 -11.80
CA PRO A 101 29.94 -8.49 -12.78
C PRO A 101 29.05 -8.44 -14.03
N PHE A 102 27.86 -7.83 -13.95
CA PHE A 102 26.90 -7.73 -15.05
C PHE A 102 26.11 -6.41 -15.01
N PRO A 103 25.60 -5.92 -16.17
CA PRO A 103 24.76 -4.73 -16.19
C PRO A 103 23.44 -4.98 -15.44
N LEU A 104 22.93 -3.97 -14.75
CA LEU A 104 21.65 -3.99 -14.05
C LEU A 104 20.71 -2.94 -14.62
N SER A 105 19.41 -3.22 -14.57
CA SER A 105 18.41 -2.26 -15.02
C SER A 105 18.42 -1.00 -14.15
N THR A 106 18.35 0.16 -14.82
CA THR A 106 18.15 1.46 -14.17
C THR A 106 16.68 1.88 -14.14
N VAL A 107 15.80 1.10 -14.79
CA VAL A 107 14.36 1.35 -14.86
C VAL A 107 13.75 1.24 -13.48
N ARG A 108 12.87 2.19 -13.16
CA ARG A 108 12.09 2.20 -11.91
C ARG A 108 10.63 1.88 -12.20
N GLU A 109 9.98 1.25 -11.24
CA GLU A 109 8.57 0.87 -11.30
C GLU A 109 7.74 1.77 -10.38
N GLU A 110 6.60 2.25 -10.88
CA GLU A 110 5.63 2.99 -10.07
C GLU A 110 4.75 2.00 -9.27
N SER A 111 4.62 2.24 -7.97
CA SER A 111 3.79 1.43 -7.07
C SER A 111 2.30 1.73 -7.24
N SER A 112 1.44 0.96 -6.56
CA SER A 112 0.03 1.32 -6.37
C SER A 112 -0.19 2.27 -5.19
N ILE A 113 0.85 2.55 -4.39
CA ILE A 113 0.76 3.22 -3.10
C ILE A 113 0.74 4.75 -3.30
N PRO A 114 -0.35 5.45 -2.95
CA PRO A 114 -0.43 6.90 -3.05
C PRO A 114 0.50 7.56 -2.05
N ARG A 115 1.16 8.65 -2.47
CA ARG A 115 2.03 9.45 -1.60
C ARG A 115 1.22 10.58 -0.96
N ALA A 116 1.45 10.81 0.33
CA ALA A 116 0.78 11.92 1.01
C ALA A 116 1.19 13.28 0.42
N HIS A 117 0.27 14.24 0.45
CA HIS A 117 0.46 15.61 -0.02
C HIS A 117 0.85 15.73 -1.51
N SER A 118 0.55 14.71 -2.32
CA SER A 118 0.85 14.70 -3.74
C SER A 118 -0.15 13.83 -4.50
N ASP A 119 -0.41 14.15 -5.76
CA ASP A 119 -1.22 13.31 -6.66
C ASP A 119 -0.41 12.13 -7.25
N LYS A 120 0.84 11.97 -6.82
CA LYS A 120 1.76 10.94 -7.28
C LYS A 120 1.78 9.74 -6.34
N LYS A 121 2.27 8.62 -6.85
CA LYS A 121 2.52 7.39 -6.10
C LYS A 121 3.99 7.25 -5.72
N TRP A 122 4.27 6.28 -4.86
CA TRP A 122 5.64 5.90 -4.57
C TRP A 122 6.25 5.17 -5.77
N VAL A 123 7.55 5.40 -6.03
CA VAL A 123 8.31 4.75 -7.09
C VAL A 123 9.41 3.90 -6.46
N TYR A 124 9.42 2.61 -6.79
CA TYR A 124 10.39 1.65 -6.28
C TYR A 124 11.80 1.91 -6.82
N PRO A 125 12.87 1.52 -6.09
CA PRO A 125 14.23 1.59 -6.59
C PRO A 125 14.43 0.63 -7.78
N SER A 126 15.35 0.99 -8.68
CA SER A 126 15.80 0.10 -9.77
C SER A 126 16.72 -1.00 -9.26
N GLU A 127 17.06 -1.97 -10.12
CA GLU A 127 18.08 -2.98 -9.86
C GLU A 127 19.42 -2.39 -9.50
N GLN A 128 19.88 -1.40 -10.27
CA GLN A 128 21.15 -0.75 -10.00
C GLN A 128 21.14 0.01 -8.66
N MET A 129 20.04 0.68 -8.32
CA MET A 129 19.89 1.36 -7.04
C MET A 129 19.89 0.39 -5.86
N PHE A 130 19.17 -0.74 -6.00
CA PHE A 130 19.11 -1.78 -4.98
C PHE A 130 20.48 -2.41 -4.75
N TRP A 131 21.19 -2.78 -5.82
CA TRP A 131 22.56 -3.30 -5.74
C TRP A 131 23.49 -2.36 -4.99
N ASN A 132 23.50 -1.08 -5.38
CA ASN A 132 24.31 -0.06 -4.74
C ASN A 132 23.94 0.13 -3.26
N ALA A 133 22.64 0.04 -2.91
CA ALA A 133 22.19 0.11 -1.53
C ALA A 133 22.65 -1.08 -0.69
N MET A 134 22.61 -2.29 -1.24
CA MET A 134 23.10 -3.51 -0.57
C MET A 134 24.60 -3.42 -0.29
N LEU A 135 25.41 -2.95 -1.24
CA LEU A 135 26.84 -2.73 -1.03
C LEU A 135 27.14 -1.74 0.10
N ARG A 136 26.37 -0.64 0.21
CA ARG A 136 26.47 0.34 1.31
C ARG A 136 26.12 -0.26 2.67
N LYS A 137 25.18 -1.22 2.70
CA LYS A 137 24.83 -1.99 3.90
C LYS A 137 25.89 -3.03 4.29
N GLY A 138 27.00 -3.12 3.55
CA GLY A 138 28.09 -4.05 3.81
C GLY A 138 27.92 -5.41 3.15
N TRP A 139 26.88 -5.60 2.33
CA TRP A 139 26.70 -6.83 1.57
C TRP A 139 27.84 -7.02 0.56
N ARG A 140 28.29 -8.26 0.39
CA ARG A 140 29.34 -8.62 -0.56
C ARG A 140 28.82 -9.78 -1.38
N TRP A 141 28.41 -9.47 -2.60
CA TRP A 141 28.04 -10.48 -3.59
C TRP A 141 29.29 -11.31 -3.91
N LYS A 142 29.17 -12.64 -3.88
CA LYS A 142 30.23 -13.52 -4.39
C LYS A 142 29.92 -13.82 -5.84
N ASP A 143 30.97 -13.92 -6.66
CA ASP A 143 30.86 -14.01 -8.12
C ASP A 143 30.05 -15.22 -8.62
N ASP A 144 29.94 -16.28 -7.81
CA ASP A 144 29.20 -17.52 -8.15
C ASP A 144 27.75 -17.56 -7.60
N ASP A 145 27.34 -16.59 -6.77
CA ASP A 145 26.12 -16.72 -5.94
C ASP A 145 24.89 -15.98 -6.52
N ILE A 146 25.05 -15.13 -7.54
CA ILE A 146 23.93 -14.33 -8.05
C ILE A 146 24.04 -13.97 -9.53
N THR A 147 22.97 -14.19 -10.28
CA THR A 147 22.85 -13.78 -11.68
C THR A 147 22.06 -12.48 -11.82
N SER A 148 22.09 -11.89 -13.03
CA SER A 148 21.21 -10.75 -13.34
C SER A 148 19.73 -11.10 -13.21
N GLU A 149 19.35 -12.34 -13.55
CA GLU A 149 17.97 -12.80 -13.44
C GLU A 149 17.53 -12.92 -11.98
N ASP A 150 18.41 -13.39 -11.09
CA ASP A 150 18.14 -13.44 -9.65
C ASP A 150 17.90 -12.03 -9.09
N MET A 151 18.67 -11.03 -9.55
CA MET A 151 18.44 -9.64 -9.14
C MET A 151 17.06 -9.13 -9.57
N THR A 152 16.66 -9.40 -10.81
CA THR A 152 15.32 -9.07 -11.30
C THR A 152 14.23 -9.74 -10.45
N ASN A 153 14.42 -11.01 -10.10
CA ASN A 153 13.47 -11.77 -9.28
C ASN A 153 13.37 -11.21 -7.85
N ILE A 154 14.50 -10.93 -7.21
CA ILE A 154 14.57 -10.33 -5.86
C ILE A 154 13.79 -9.02 -5.80
N ILE A 155 13.92 -8.17 -6.81
CA ILE A 155 13.25 -6.85 -6.82
C ILE A 155 11.77 -6.96 -7.08
N LYS A 156 11.36 -7.82 -8.03
CA LYS A 156 9.93 -8.11 -8.23
C LYS A 156 9.28 -8.59 -6.93
N ILE A 157 9.94 -9.51 -6.25
CA ILE A 157 9.55 -10.01 -4.94
C ILE A 157 9.43 -8.89 -3.91
N HIS A 158 10.43 -8.01 -3.81
CA HIS A 158 10.42 -6.91 -2.84
C HIS A 158 9.29 -5.92 -3.12
N ASN A 159 9.07 -5.56 -4.39
CA ASN A 159 7.96 -4.70 -4.80
C ASN A 159 6.62 -5.34 -4.46
N GLN A 160 6.43 -6.64 -4.76
CA GLN A 160 5.23 -7.37 -4.38
C GLN A 160 5.00 -7.43 -2.87
N ASN A 161 6.04 -7.62 -2.07
CA ASN A 161 5.92 -7.61 -0.61
C ASN A 161 5.47 -6.22 -0.10
N ASN A 162 5.97 -5.14 -0.68
CA ASN A 162 5.52 -3.78 -0.35
C ASN A 162 4.05 -3.56 -0.73
N GLU A 163 3.62 -4.05 -1.89
CA GLU A 163 2.22 -3.98 -2.34
C GLU A 163 1.29 -4.79 -1.42
N GLN A 164 1.73 -5.96 -0.96
CA GLN A 164 0.98 -6.77 0.01
C GLN A 164 0.88 -6.09 1.37
N ALA A 165 1.97 -5.50 1.85
CA ALA A 165 1.97 -4.73 3.09
C ALA A 165 0.97 -3.56 3.00
N TRP A 166 0.92 -2.85 1.87
CA TRP A 166 -0.07 -1.80 1.63
C TRP A 166 -1.50 -2.34 1.62
N LYS A 167 -1.77 -3.48 0.97
CA LYS A 167 -3.09 -4.11 0.99
C LYS A 167 -3.54 -4.48 2.40
N GLU A 168 -2.63 -5.00 3.24
CA GLU A 168 -2.95 -5.28 4.64
C GLU A 168 -3.25 -4.01 5.45
N ILE A 169 -2.51 -2.92 5.21
CA ILE A 169 -2.83 -1.60 5.78
C ILE A 169 -4.24 -1.16 5.37
N LEU A 170 -4.59 -1.28 4.09
CA LEU A 170 -5.93 -0.91 3.61
C LEU A 170 -7.05 -1.72 4.28
N LYS A 171 -6.80 -2.99 4.66
CA LYS A 171 -7.77 -3.77 5.45
C LYS A 171 -8.03 -3.17 6.84
N TRP A 172 -7.00 -2.63 7.48
CA TRP A 172 -7.16 -1.91 8.75
C TRP A 172 -7.85 -0.57 8.55
N GLU A 173 -7.46 0.17 7.51
CA GLU A 173 -8.06 1.47 7.17
C GLU A 173 -9.53 1.35 6.74
N ALA A 174 -9.99 0.18 6.31
CA ALA A 174 -11.41 -0.08 6.05
C ALA A 174 -12.30 0.13 7.28
N LEU A 175 -11.77 -0.01 8.51
CA LEU A 175 -12.48 0.33 9.75
C LEU A 175 -12.83 1.83 9.85
N HIS A 176 -12.13 2.66 9.09
CA HIS A 176 -12.21 4.12 9.11
C HIS A 176 -12.57 4.70 7.74
N ALA A 177 -13.15 3.90 6.84
CA ALA A 177 -13.52 4.37 5.50
C ALA A 177 -14.47 5.58 5.52
N VAL A 178 -15.31 5.72 6.55
CA VAL A 178 -16.19 6.87 6.75
C VAL A 178 -15.43 8.14 7.18
N GLU A 179 -14.35 7.98 7.96
CA GLU A 179 -13.51 9.10 8.41
C GLU A 179 -12.67 9.67 7.27
N CYS A 180 -12.30 8.82 6.30
CA CYS A 180 -11.43 9.22 5.19
C CYS A 180 -11.96 8.69 3.83
N PRO A 181 -12.98 9.35 3.24
CA PRO A 181 -13.61 8.89 2.01
C PRO A 181 -12.69 8.92 0.77
N CYS A 182 -11.70 9.81 0.74
CA CYS A 182 -10.73 9.87 -0.37
C CYS A 182 -9.63 8.80 -0.27
N GLY A 183 -9.60 8.03 0.82
CA GLY A 183 -8.64 6.96 1.07
C GLY A 183 -7.35 7.45 1.74
N PRO A 184 -6.62 6.54 2.39
CA PRO A 184 -5.37 6.83 3.07
C PRO A 184 -4.20 6.98 2.07
N SER A 185 -3.15 7.70 2.48
CA SER A 185 -1.91 7.84 1.71
C SER A 185 -0.66 7.59 2.55
N LEU A 186 0.42 7.09 1.94
CA LEU A 186 1.66 6.81 2.65
C LEU A 186 2.52 8.08 2.74
N MET A 187 2.79 8.53 3.96
CA MET A 187 3.64 9.71 4.22
C MET A 187 5.12 9.36 4.23
N ARG A 188 5.47 8.34 5.01
CA ARG A 188 6.87 7.94 5.24
C ARG A 188 6.96 6.51 5.71
N PHE A 189 8.10 5.88 5.46
CA PHE A 189 8.39 4.53 5.92
C PHE A 189 9.84 4.45 6.39
N GLY A 190 10.09 3.58 7.36
CA GLY A 190 11.44 3.40 7.90
C GLY A 190 11.69 1.95 8.32
N GLY A 191 12.86 1.44 7.92
CA GLY A 191 13.35 0.13 8.34
C GLY A 191 13.84 0.16 9.79
N LYS A 192 13.41 -0.83 10.58
CA LYS A 192 13.74 -1.02 11.99
C LYS A 192 14.16 -2.47 12.28
N ALA A 193 14.96 -3.05 11.38
CA ALA A 193 15.35 -4.45 11.42
C ALA A 193 15.95 -4.93 12.77
N LYS A 194 16.61 -4.06 13.53
CA LYS A 194 17.21 -4.41 14.84
C LYS A 194 16.28 -4.22 16.03
N GLU A 195 15.14 -3.54 15.85
CA GLU A 195 14.21 -3.25 16.93
C GLU A 195 13.02 -4.20 16.83
N TYR A 196 13.05 -5.35 17.50
CA TYR A 196 11.89 -6.24 17.46
C TYR A 196 10.67 -5.65 18.16
N SER A 197 9.49 -5.84 17.56
CA SER A 197 8.24 -5.42 18.16
C SER A 197 7.97 -6.18 19.47
N PRO A 198 7.22 -5.60 20.44
CA PRO A 198 6.88 -6.31 21.68
C PRO A 198 6.19 -7.67 21.41
N ARG A 199 5.34 -7.71 20.37
CA ARG A 199 4.66 -8.94 19.94
C ARG A 199 5.65 -9.97 19.39
N ALA A 200 6.60 -9.56 18.55
CA ALA A 200 7.64 -10.46 18.03
C ALA A 200 8.48 -11.05 19.17
N ARG A 201 8.85 -10.24 20.17
CA ARG A 201 9.60 -10.70 21.35
C ARG A 201 8.83 -11.74 22.16
N ILE A 202 7.54 -11.51 22.42
CA ILE A 202 6.69 -12.46 23.15
C ILE A 202 6.50 -13.75 22.36
N ARG A 203 6.25 -13.67 21.04
CA ARG A 203 6.15 -14.84 20.17
C ARG A 203 7.45 -15.65 20.17
N SER A 204 8.59 -14.98 20.09
CA SER A 204 9.89 -15.66 20.14
C SER A 204 10.13 -16.37 21.47
N TRP A 205 9.74 -15.76 22.58
CA TRP A 205 9.78 -16.42 23.89
C TRP A 205 8.92 -17.69 23.97
N MET A 206 7.85 -17.78 23.17
CA MET A 206 7.01 -18.98 23.04
C MET A 206 7.52 -20.00 22.00
N GLY A 207 8.73 -19.81 21.44
CA GLY A 207 9.36 -20.74 20.50
C GLY A 207 9.08 -20.47 19.02
N TYR A 208 8.45 -19.34 18.66
CA TYR A 208 8.30 -18.93 17.26
C TYR A 208 9.54 -18.20 16.74
N GLU A 209 9.74 -18.18 15.42
CA GLU A 209 10.83 -17.42 14.82
C GLU A 209 10.63 -15.91 14.92
N LEU A 210 11.74 -15.17 15.02
CA LEU A 210 11.75 -13.71 14.94
C LEU A 210 11.57 -13.25 13.48
N PRO A 211 10.96 -12.07 13.25
CA PRO A 211 10.89 -11.54 11.90
C PRO A 211 12.29 -11.21 11.41
N PHE A 212 12.57 -11.54 10.14
CA PHE A 212 13.86 -11.22 9.52
C PHE A 212 13.97 -9.73 9.18
N ASP A 213 12.85 -9.04 9.06
CA ASP A 213 12.79 -7.60 8.81
C ASP A 213 11.57 -6.97 9.48
N ARG A 214 11.70 -5.71 9.90
CA ARG A 214 10.62 -4.92 10.50
C ARG A 214 10.62 -3.53 9.90
N HIS A 215 9.42 -3.07 9.55
CA HIS A 215 9.19 -1.70 9.09
C HIS A 215 8.13 -0.99 9.92
N ASP A 216 8.32 0.32 10.13
CA ASP A 216 7.27 1.22 10.60
C ASP A 216 6.86 2.10 9.42
N TRP A 217 5.57 2.11 9.08
CA TRP A 217 5.00 2.97 8.03
C TRP A 217 4.08 3.99 8.68
N ILE A 218 4.13 5.24 8.22
CA ILE A 218 3.26 6.33 8.68
C ILE A 218 2.32 6.67 7.54
N VAL A 219 1.04 6.50 7.82
CA VAL A 219 -0.06 6.70 6.88
C VAL A 219 -0.78 7.99 7.25
N ASP A 220 -1.00 8.86 6.28
CA ASP A 220 -1.92 9.98 6.41
C ASP A 220 -3.34 9.47 6.15
N ARG A 221 -4.15 9.48 7.21
CA ARG A 221 -5.59 9.27 7.16
C ARG A 221 -6.27 10.63 7.20
N CYS A 222 -6.33 11.30 6.04
CA CYS A 222 -7.03 12.57 5.87
C CYS A 222 -6.64 13.65 6.90
N GLY A 223 -5.34 13.84 7.14
CA GLY A 223 -4.79 14.80 8.10
C GLY A 223 -4.41 14.20 9.46
N LYS A 224 -4.58 12.89 9.66
CA LYS A 224 -4.17 12.18 10.86
C LYS A 224 -3.05 11.19 10.54
N GLU A 225 -1.89 11.37 11.16
CA GLU A 225 -0.81 10.41 11.06
C GLU A 225 -1.11 9.15 11.89
N VAL A 226 -1.11 7.99 11.23
CA VAL A 226 -1.30 6.68 11.85
C VAL A 226 -0.08 5.82 11.56
N ARG A 227 0.57 5.32 12.61
CA ARG A 227 1.72 4.44 12.46
C ARG A 227 1.30 2.98 12.40
N TYR A 228 1.84 2.26 11.43
CA TYR A 228 1.72 0.81 11.27
C TYR A 228 3.06 0.14 11.56
N VAL A 229 3.00 -1.00 12.24
CA VAL A 229 4.14 -1.91 12.42
C VAL A 229 3.94 -3.10 11.51
N ILE A 230 4.97 -3.42 10.74
CA ILE A 230 4.99 -4.51 9.77
C ILE A 230 6.17 -5.41 10.12
N ASP A 231 5.88 -6.61 10.59
CA ASP A 231 6.89 -7.66 10.82
C ASP A 231 6.85 -8.66 9.66
N TYR A 232 7.99 -8.89 9.01
CA TYR A 232 8.15 -9.85 7.91
C TYR A 232 8.76 -11.15 8.45
N TYR A 233 8.06 -12.26 8.26
CA TYR A 233 8.49 -13.60 8.67
C TYR A 233 8.74 -14.48 7.45
N ASP A 234 9.65 -15.44 7.58
CA ASP A 234 9.85 -16.47 6.57
C ASP A 234 8.62 -17.40 6.55
N GLY A 235 8.00 -17.53 5.38
CA GLY A 235 6.85 -18.39 5.13
C GLY A 235 7.21 -19.81 4.72
N GLY A 236 8.50 -20.11 4.56
CA GLY A 236 8.99 -21.40 4.09
C GLY A 236 9.02 -21.51 2.56
N ALA A 237 8.54 -22.63 2.02
CA ALA A 237 8.61 -22.88 0.58
C ALA A 237 7.73 -21.91 -0.23
N VAL A 238 8.26 -21.44 -1.37
CA VAL A 238 7.58 -20.52 -2.30
C VAL A 238 6.29 -21.15 -2.82
N ASP A 239 5.16 -20.46 -2.65
CA ASP A 239 3.89 -20.88 -3.24
C ASP A 239 3.77 -20.55 -4.74
N GLN A 240 2.70 -21.02 -5.39
CA GLN A 240 2.45 -20.73 -6.82
C GLN A 240 2.24 -19.24 -7.13
N ASN A 241 2.04 -18.41 -6.10
CA ASN A 241 1.80 -16.98 -6.20
C ASN A 241 3.07 -16.17 -5.86
N TYR A 242 4.23 -16.83 -5.74
CA TYR A 242 5.51 -16.23 -5.33
C TYR A 242 5.45 -15.54 -3.95
N GLN A 243 4.52 -15.92 -3.08
CA GLN A 243 4.45 -15.48 -1.69
C GLN A 243 5.26 -16.43 -0.82
N PHE A 244 6.40 -15.95 -0.33
CA PHE A 244 7.25 -16.67 0.63
C PHE A 244 7.39 -15.90 1.95
N THR A 245 6.72 -14.75 2.09
CA THR A 245 6.76 -13.95 3.33
C THR A 245 5.40 -13.95 4.01
N ILE A 246 5.41 -14.22 5.31
CA ILE A 246 4.23 -14.04 6.16
C ILE A 246 4.30 -12.63 6.73
N LEU A 247 3.27 -11.83 6.47
CA LEU A 247 3.17 -10.44 6.91
C LEU A 247 2.31 -10.32 8.17
N ASP A 248 2.87 -9.76 9.24
CA ASP A 248 2.11 -9.33 10.42
C ASP A 248 2.04 -7.80 10.45
N VAL A 249 0.97 -7.26 9.85
CA VAL A 249 0.70 -5.82 9.72
C VAL A 249 -0.37 -5.39 10.70
N ARG A 250 -0.11 -4.31 11.44
CA ARG A 250 -1.02 -3.82 12.49
C ARG A 250 -0.77 -2.35 12.87
N PRO A 251 -1.82 -1.60 13.28
CA PRO A 251 -1.66 -0.25 13.83
C PRO A 251 -0.77 -0.28 15.07
N ALA A 252 0.18 0.64 15.23
CA ALA A 252 1.02 0.73 16.42
C ALA A 252 0.20 1.07 17.67
N LEU A 253 0.62 0.61 18.85
CA LEU A 253 -0.08 0.88 20.13
C LEU A 253 0.29 2.25 20.71
N ASP A 254 0.26 3.30 19.89
CA ASP A 254 0.56 4.68 20.28
C ASP A 254 -0.69 5.55 20.45
N SER A 255 -1.89 5.03 20.14
CA SER A 255 -3.16 5.73 20.37
C SER A 255 -4.28 4.80 20.85
N LEU A 256 -5.26 5.37 21.56
CA LEU A 256 -6.46 4.64 22.00
C LEU A 256 -7.28 4.08 20.82
N SER A 257 -7.32 4.80 19.70
CA SER A 257 -7.93 4.33 18.46
C SER A 257 -7.27 3.03 18.00
N ALA A 258 -5.94 3.01 17.89
CA ALA A 258 -5.21 1.83 17.44
C ALA A 258 -5.35 0.63 18.39
N VAL A 259 -5.45 0.88 19.71
CA VAL A 259 -5.80 -0.17 20.69
C VAL A 259 -7.18 -0.73 20.39
N TRP A 260 -8.18 0.14 20.21
CA TRP A 260 -9.56 -0.25 19.93
C TRP A 260 -9.68 -1.03 18.61
N ASP A 261 -8.99 -0.58 17.56
CA ASP A 261 -8.99 -1.25 16.25
C ASP A 261 -8.47 -2.69 16.39
N ARG A 262 -7.37 -2.87 17.11
CA ARG A 262 -6.82 -4.21 17.39
C ARG A 262 -7.77 -5.08 18.20
N VAL A 263 -8.44 -4.53 19.22
CA VAL A 263 -9.43 -5.28 20.02
C VAL A 263 -10.60 -5.71 19.15
N LYS A 264 -11.13 -4.81 18.31
CA LYS A 264 -12.24 -5.09 17.39
C LYS A 264 -11.89 -6.21 16.41
N VAL A 265 -10.74 -6.13 15.74
CA VAL A 265 -10.30 -7.17 14.80
C VAL A 265 -9.99 -8.48 15.51
N ALA A 266 -9.41 -8.44 16.72
CA ALA A 266 -9.18 -9.66 17.51
C ALA A 266 -10.50 -10.34 17.90
N TRP A 267 -11.51 -9.56 18.31
CA TRP A 267 -12.85 -10.07 18.61
C TRP A 267 -13.50 -10.71 17.38
N TRP A 268 -13.43 -10.07 16.21
CA TRP A 268 -13.96 -10.64 14.97
C TRP A 268 -13.28 -11.95 14.61
N ARG A 269 -11.95 -12.03 14.71
CA ARG A 269 -11.21 -13.28 14.47
C ARG A 269 -11.54 -14.41 15.46
N TRP A 270 -11.98 -14.07 16.67
CA TRP A 270 -12.39 -15.04 17.67
C TRP A 270 -13.83 -15.54 17.47
N THR A 271 -14.68 -14.70 16.88
CA THR A 271 -16.14 -14.95 16.76
C THR A 271 -16.59 -15.35 15.36
N SER A 272 -15.70 -15.24 14.36
CA SER A 272 -15.91 -15.73 12.99
C SER A 272 -15.38 -17.15 12.86
#